data_AF-A0A955B3D5-F1
#
_entry.id   AF-A0A955B3D5-F1
#
_cell.length_a   1.000
_cell.length_b   1.000
_cell.length_c   1.000
_cell.angle_alpha   90.00
_cell.angle_beta   90.00
_cell.angle_gamma   90.00
#
_symmetry.space_group_name_H-M   'P 1'
#
loop_
_entity.id
_entity.type
_entity.pdbx_description
1 polymer ?
#
loop_
_entity_poly.entity_id
_entity_poly.type
_entity_poly.pdbx_seq_one_letter_code
_entity_poly.pdbx_strand_id
1 'polypeptide(L)'
;MATRRSPAWMYGLVMMLVVGGVALGYLMPERGESEKAADQDRAETATAELSSAASLVEQTADEASATETVVSEDADDSAVSFDLTRLDFRDQIQAPQIATDGADRVWLAWDSRTGDEEQTLFLSTSVDGGRSFDSPRAIRTASVYRWEVMVRGQPGKRESRLWPRIAWQAGRLLVSWVEPLPDDLATLRLYVSESEDGGATFGE
;
A
#
# COMPACT_ATOMS: atom_id res chain seq x y z
N MET A 1 51.70 43.50 -11.62
CA MET A 1 51.41 44.31 -12.82
C MET A 1 50.96 43.33 -13.90
N ALA A 2 49.79 43.34 -14.52
CA ALA A 2 48.72 44.33 -14.61
C ALA A 2 47.34 43.63 -14.63
N THR A 3 46.33 44.38 -14.22
CA THR A 3 44.92 44.05 -14.01
C THR A 3 44.07 44.21 -15.28
N ARG A 4 42.96 43.45 -15.39
CA ARG A 4 41.71 43.84 -16.11
C ARG A 4 40.61 42.83 -15.73
N ARG A 5 39.73 43.16 -14.77
CA ARG A 5 38.41 43.81 -14.90
C ARG A 5 37.37 42.96 -15.64
N SER A 6 36.40 42.49 -14.86
CA SER A 6 35.09 41.91 -15.22
C SER A 6 34.14 42.96 -15.82
N PRO A 7 33.00 42.51 -16.37
CA PRO A 7 31.74 43.10 -15.94
C PRO A 7 30.65 42.06 -15.63
N ALA A 8 29.87 42.42 -14.60
CA ALA A 8 28.64 41.79 -14.16
C ALA A 8 27.50 42.00 -15.17
N TRP A 9 26.64 40.99 -15.33
CA TRP A 9 25.29 41.17 -15.87
C TRP A 9 24.29 40.59 -14.86
N MET A 10 23.38 41.47 -14.46
CA MET A 10 22.34 41.36 -13.46
C MET A 10 21.05 41.72 -14.21
N TYR A 11 20.10 40.79 -14.39
CA TYR A 11 18.66 41.00 -14.68
C TYR A 11 18.02 39.59 -14.67
N GLY A 12 16.81 39.34 -14.17
CA GLY A 12 15.77 40.20 -13.62
C GLY A 12 14.65 39.32 -13.06
N LEU A 13 14.07 39.80 -11.96
CA LEU A 13 12.88 39.30 -11.30
C LEU A 13 11.65 39.55 -12.19
N VAL A 14 10.84 38.53 -12.47
CA VAL A 14 9.48 38.71 -13.02
C VAL A 14 8.50 38.18 -11.98
N MET A 15 7.84 39.12 -11.31
CA MET A 15 6.70 38.89 -10.43
C MET A 15 5.43 39.20 -11.23
N MET A 16 4.48 38.27 -11.29
CA MET A 16 3.13 38.52 -11.82
C MET A 16 2.12 37.67 -11.06
N LEU A 17 1.14 38.34 -10.43
CA LEU A 17 -0.30 37.99 -10.37
C LEU A 17 -0.95 38.90 -9.30
N VAL A 18 -1.60 39.98 -9.74
CA VAL A 18 -3.04 40.15 -10.05
C VAL A 18 -3.83 40.67 -8.84
N VAL A 19 -4.30 41.91 -9.01
CA VAL A 19 -5.25 42.64 -8.16
C VAL A 19 -6.46 42.99 -9.02
N GLY A 20 -7.66 42.81 -8.46
CA GLY A 20 -8.96 43.27 -8.97
C GLY A 20 -10.01 42.15 -8.84
N GLY A 21 -11.22 42.33 -8.34
CA GLY A 21 -12.01 43.49 -7.92
C GLY A 21 -13.44 43.00 -7.59
N VAL A 22 -14.18 43.83 -6.86
CA VAL A 22 -15.43 43.61 -6.09
C VAL A 22 -16.71 43.46 -6.93
N ALA A 23 -17.72 42.71 -6.42
CA ALA A 23 -19.18 42.98 -6.47
C ALA A 23 -19.97 41.78 -5.86
N LEU A 24 -21.17 41.84 -5.28
CA LEU A 24 -22.06 42.82 -4.65
C LEU A 24 -23.23 41.96 -4.08
N GLY A 25 -23.90 42.41 -3.02
CA GLY A 25 -24.78 41.60 -2.17
C GLY A 25 -26.14 41.13 -2.73
N TYR A 26 -26.74 40.17 -2.01
CA TYR A 26 -28.17 39.89 -1.86
C TYR A 26 -28.37 39.37 -0.42
N LEU A 27 -28.75 40.21 0.54
CA LEU A 27 -30.10 40.50 1.05
C LEU A 27 -30.86 39.28 1.64
N MET A 28 -30.99 39.31 2.97
CA MET A 28 -31.81 38.47 3.87
C MET A 28 -33.35 38.62 3.63
N PRO A 29 -34.18 37.79 4.27
CA PRO A 29 -34.83 38.28 5.49
C PRO A 29 -34.85 37.29 6.67
N GLU A 30 -34.72 37.86 7.87
CA GLU A 30 -35.05 37.28 9.17
C GLU A 30 -36.57 37.05 9.31
N ARG A 31 -36.96 36.05 10.11
CA ARG A 31 -38.28 36.00 10.75
C ARG A 31 -38.09 35.50 12.19
N GLY A 32 -38.44 36.36 13.14
CA GLY A 32 -38.26 36.16 14.57
C GLY A 32 -39.27 35.25 15.24
N GLU A 33 -38.82 34.75 16.40
CA GLU A 33 -39.47 34.58 17.71
C GLU A 33 -40.93 34.08 17.82
N SER A 34 -41.12 32.96 18.53
CA SER A 34 -41.90 32.93 19.80
C SER A 34 -41.86 31.55 20.49
N GLU A 35 -41.31 31.53 21.71
CA GLU A 35 -41.77 30.84 22.96
C GLU A 35 -42.23 29.37 22.95
N LYS A 36 -41.51 28.48 23.67
CA LYS A 36 -41.67 28.10 25.11
C LYS A 36 -42.94 27.29 25.42
N ALA A 37 -42.77 25.99 25.67
CA ALA A 37 -43.31 25.23 26.84
C ALA A 37 -43.29 23.72 26.55
N ALA A 38 -42.49 22.96 27.30
CA ALA A 38 -42.78 21.62 27.84
C ALA A 38 -41.46 20.98 28.30
N ASP A 39 -41.07 21.40 29.51
CA ASP A 39 -40.15 20.71 30.40
C ASP A 39 -40.86 19.47 30.99
N GLN A 40 -40.06 18.47 31.35
CA GLN A 40 -40.33 17.56 32.47
C GLN A 40 -41.40 16.46 32.31
N ASP A 41 -41.11 15.37 31.56
CA ASP A 41 -41.55 14.00 31.91
C ASP A 41 -41.07 12.95 30.90
N ARG A 42 -39.89 12.35 31.13
CA ARG A 42 -39.55 10.98 30.67
C ARG A 42 -38.13 10.57 31.09
N ALA A 43 -37.92 10.50 32.40
CA ALA A 43 -36.80 9.80 32.99
C ALA A 43 -37.34 8.76 33.98
N GLU A 44 -38.09 7.76 33.48
CA GLU A 44 -38.57 6.63 34.31
C GLU A 44 -39.13 5.50 33.41
N THR A 45 -38.30 4.96 32.51
CA THR A 45 -38.65 3.71 31.78
C THR A 45 -37.40 2.91 31.39
N ALA A 46 -36.38 2.95 32.25
CA ALA A 46 -35.12 2.24 32.08
C ALA A 46 -34.75 1.56 33.40
N THR A 47 -35.47 0.51 33.80
CA THR A 47 -35.04 -0.46 34.85
C THR A 47 -35.98 -1.66 35.09
N ALA A 48 -37.14 -1.78 34.46
CA ALA A 48 -38.08 -2.90 34.73
C ALA A 48 -38.07 -4.06 33.71
N GLU A 49 -37.46 -3.90 32.54
CA GLU A 49 -37.51 -4.88 31.43
C GLU A 49 -36.31 -5.85 31.38
N LEU A 50 -35.45 -5.87 32.42
CA LEU A 50 -34.25 -6.72 32.48
C LEU A 50 -34.35 -7.88 33.49
N SER A 51 -35.49 -8.09 34.14
CA SER A 51 -35.67 -9.15 35.15
C SER A 51 -36.70 -10.24 34.78
N SER A 52 -37.31 -10.19 33.58
CA SER A 52 -38.38 -11.13 33.19
C SER A 52 -37.98 -12.18 32.15
N ALA A 53 -36.79 -12.10 31.55
CA ALA A 53 -36.40 -13.00 30.44
C ALA A 53 -35.47 -14.16 30.86
N ALA A 54 -35.07 -14.25 32.13
CA ALA A 54 -34.05 -15.19 32.60
C ALA A 54 -34.60 -16.46 33.30
N SER A 55 -35.90 -16.76 33.23
CA SER A 55 -36.52 -17.81 34.07
C SER A 55 -37.46 -18.79 33.36
N LEU A 56 -37.35 -18.97 32.04
CA LEU A 56 -37.99 -20.11 31.37
C LEU A 56 -36.95 -20.90 30.56
N VAL A 57 -36.16 -21.64 31.34
CA VAL A 57 -35.36 -22.78 30.91
C VAL A 57 -36.28 -24.02 30.91
N GLU A 58 -35.96 -24.96 30.01
CA GLU A 58 -36.32 -26.38 30.02
C GLU A 58 -37.61 -26.87 29.33
N GLN A 59 -37.35 -27.60 28.23
CA GLN A 59 -37.87 -28.94 27.94
C GLN A 59 -39.15 -29.05 27.08
N THR A 60 -38.94 -29.35 25.79
CA THR A 60 -39.60 -30.48 25.10
C THR A 60 -38.79 -30.84 23.85
N ALA A 61 -38.31 -32.08 23.83
CA ALA A 61 -37.80 -32.78 22.66
C ALA A 61 -38.98 -33.18 21.75
N ASP A 62 -38.80 -33.17 20.43
CA ASP A 62 -38.56 -34.37 19.61
C ASP A 62 -38.92 -34.11 18.13
N GLU A 63 -38.07 -34.63 17.25
CA GLU A 63 -38.25 -34.92 15.81
C GLU A 63 -39.04 -33.96 14.89
N ALA A 64 -38.33 -33.27 13.98
CA ALA A 64 -38.58 -33.40 12.54
C ALA A 64 -37.49 -32.76 11.67
N SER A 65 -36.88 -33.61 10.84
CA SER A 65 -36.31 -33.28 9.53
C SER A 65 -34.96 -32.56 9.49
N ALA A 66 -33.92 -33.38 9.33
CA ALA A 66 -32.62 -32.99 8.83
C ALA A 66 -32.73 -32.11 7.57
N THR A 67 -32.20 -30.90 7.65
CA THR A 67 -31.55 -30.28 6.51
C THR A 67 -30.11 -30.06 6.92
N GLU A 68 -29.32 -31.08 6.62
CA GLU A 68 -27.87 -31.08 6.64
C GLU A 68 -27.40 -29.91 5.78
N THR A 69 -27.03 -28.80 6.42
CA THR A 69 -26.31 -27.75 5.72
C THR A 69 -24.85 -28.19 5.75
N VAL A 70 -24.49 -29.02 4.78
CA VAL A 70 -23.10 -29.28 4.42
C VAL A 70 -22.52 -27.94 3.99
N VAL A 71 -21.93 -27.21 4.93
CA VAL A 71 -20.98 -26.16 4.60
C VAL A 71 -19.70 -26.89 4.28
N SER A 72 -19.49 -27.07 2.97
CA SER A 72 -18.29 -27.58 2.32
C SER A 72 -17.01 -27.32 3.13
N GLU A 73 -16.53 -28.37 3.80
CA GLU A 73 -15.10 -28.61 3.98
C GLU A 73 -14.55 -28.91 2.58
N ASP A 74 -13.66 -28.04 2.08
CA ASP A 74 -12.68 -28.23 0.99
C ASP A 74 -12.36 -26.85 0.36
N ALA A 75 -12.04 -25.86 1.20
CA ALA A 75 -11.08 -24.87 0.75
C ALA A 75 -9.74 -25.60 0.77
N ASP A 76 -9.35 -26.15 -0.39
CA ASP A 76 -8.01 -26.64 -0.67
C ASP A 76 -7.01 -25.63 -0.09
N ASP A 77 -6.32 -26.00 0.99
CA ASP A 77 -5.34 -25.16 1.71
C ASP A 77 -4.04 -25.07 0.91
N SER A 78 -4.16 -24.74 -0.38
CA SER A 78 -3.08 -24.60 -1.36
C SER A 78 -2.48 -23.20 -1.37
N ALA A 79 -2.93 -22.33 -0.46
CA ALA A 79 -2.39 -20.99 -0.30
C ALA A 79 -1.13 -21.01 0.58
N VAL A 80 0.00 -20.59 0.01
CA VAL A 80 1.23 -20.34 0.78
C VAL A 80 1.30 -18.85 1.16
N SER A 81 1.61 -18.55 2.41
CA SER A 81 1.74 -17.18 2.94
C SER A 81 3.11 -16.90 3.54
N PHE A 82 3.53 -15.64 3.52
CA PHE A 82 4.74 -15.15 4.19
C PHE A 82 4.38 -14.02 5.15
N ASP A 83 5.05 -13.99 6.30
CA ASP A 83 4.91 -12.89 7.24
C ASP A 83 5.54 -11.62 6.70
N LEU A 84 4.86 -10.50 6.92
CA LEU A 84 5.31 -9.17 6.52
C LEU A 84 5.67 -8.35 7.75
N THR A 85 6.64 -7.45 7.60
CA THR A 85 7.07 -6.58 8.69
C THR A 85 6.12 -5.39 8.84
N ARG A 86 6.14 -4.71 10.00
CA ARG A 86 5.34 -3.49 10.24
C ARG A 86 5.53 -2.39 9.18
N LEU A 87 6.66 -2.40 8.48
CA LEU A 87 6.96 -1.44 7.44
C LEU A 87 6.17 -1.71 6.15
N ASP A 88 5.73 -2.94 5.93
CA ASP A 88 5.00 -3.39 4.73
C ASP A 88 3.48 -3.12 4.80
N PHE A 89 2.94 -2.91 6.01
CA PHE A 89 1.49 -2.71 6.24
C PHE A 89 0.92 -1.40 5.69
N ARG A 90 1.76 -0.49 5.19
CA ARG A 90 1.30 0.80 4.63
C ARG A 90 0.90 0.67 3.16
N ASP A 91 -0.10 -0.13 2.80
CA ASP A 91 -0.59 -0.29 1.41
C ASP A 91 0.53 -0.58 0.37
N GLN A 92 1.61 -1.25 0.79
CA GLN A 92 2.91 -1.19 0.09
C GLN A 92 3.59 -2.52 -0.25
N ILE A 93 2.93 -3.68 -0.10
CA ILE A 93 3.38 -4.86 -0.87
C ILE A 93 3.13 -4.53 -2.33
N GLN A 94 4.21 -4.23 -3.06
CA GLN A 94 4.06 -3.57 -4.33
C GLN A 94 4.47 -4.47 -5.48
N ALA A 95 3.46 -5.04 -6.13
CA ALA A 95 3.62 -5.82 -7.34
C ALA A 95 4.51 -7.07 -7.17
N PRO A 96 4.08 -8.07 -6.37
CA PRO A 96 4.68 -9.39 -6.48
C PRO A 96 4.62 -9.83 -7.94
N GLN A 97 5.72 -10.39 -8.43
CA GLN A 97 5.82 -10.94 -9.77
C GLN A 97 6.16 -12.41 -9.67
N ILE A 98 5.62 -13.18 -10.60
CA ILE A 98 5.81 -14.61 -10.67
C ILE A 98 6.33 -14.99 -12.06
N ALA A 99 7.27 -15.92 -12.11
CA ALA A 99 7.71 -16.58 -13.33
C ALA A 99 7.79 -18.09 -13.07
N THR A 100 7.63 -18.87 -14.13
CA THR A 100 7.72 -20.33 -14.06
C THR A 100 8.58 -20.86 -15.21
N ASP A 101 9.19 -22.03 -15.03
CA ASP A 101 9.81 -22.77 -16.11
C ASP A 101 8.98 -24.00 -16.52
N GLY A 102 9.49 -24.78 -17.48
CA GLY A 102 8.84 -26.02 -17.92
C GLY A 102 9.08 -27.22 -17.00
N ALA A 103 9.74 -27.03 -15.85
CA ALA A 103 10.07 -28.05 -14.86
C ALA A 103 9.39 -27.79 -13.51
N ASP A 104 8.26 -27.07 -13.52
CA ASP A 104 7.46 -26.70 -12.35
C ASP A 104 8.20 -25.89 -11.29
N ARG A 105 9.32 -25.25 -11.65
CA ARG A 105 9.92 -24.23 -10.77
C ARG A 105 9.14 -22.94 -10.88
N VAL A 106 8.96 -22.30 -9.72
CA VAL A 106 8.26 -21.02 -9.60
C VAL A 106 9.21 -20.05 -8.90
N TRP A 107 9.38 -18.86 -9.48
CA TRP A 107 10.06 -17.75 -8.85
C TRP A 107 9.04 -16.70 -8.46
N LEU A 108 9.11 -16.22 -7.22
CA LEU A 108 8.32 -15.13 -6.69
C LEU A 108 9.26 -13.99 -6.32
N ALA A 109 9.07 -12.81 -6.88
CA ALA A 109 9.85 -11.61 -6.58
C ALA A 109 8.94 -10.48 -6.09
N TRP A 110 9.39 -9.74 -5.09
CA TRP A 110 8.65 -8.60 -4.52
C TRP A 110 9.61 -7.60 -3.91
N ASP A 111 9.24 -6.34 -3.89
CA ASP A 111 9.93 -5.35 -3.06
C ASP A 111 9.23 -5.16 -1.72
N SER A 112 10.04 -4.87 -0.71
CA SER A 112 9.58 -4.63 0.65
C SER A 112 10.42 -3.51 1.26
N ARG A 113 9.80 -2.75 2.16
CA ARG A 113 10.49 -1.69 2.88
C ARG A 113 11.24 -2.29 4.06
N THR A 114 12.55 -2.38 3.95
CA THR A 114 13.43 -2.99 4.97
C THR A 114 14.00 -1.98 5.96
N GLY A 115 13.86 -0.69 5.69
CA GLY A 115 14.24 0.39 6.60
C GLY A 115 13.54 1.71 6.29
N ASP A 116 13.83 2.74 7.09
CA ASP A 116 13.22 4.06 6.90
C ASP A 116 13.67 4.74 5.60
N GLU A 117 14.84 4.43 5.07
CA GLU A 117 15.34 4.98 3.80
C GLU A 117 15.71 3.87 2.81
N GLU A 118 15.27 2.65 3.08
CA GLU A 118 15.74 1.45 2.40
C GLU A 118 14.57 0.58 1.94
N GLN A 119 14.68 0.11 0.70
CA GLN A 119 13.82 -0.90 0.10
C GLN A 119 14.68 -2.05 -0.43
N THR A 120 14.19 -3.27 -0.30
CA THR A 120 14.88 -4.48 -0.73
C THR A 120 13.99 -5.27 -1.68
N LEU A 121 14.58 -5.71 -2.79
CA LEU A 121 14.01 -6.69 -3.70
C LEU A 121 14.37 -8.08 -3.20
N PHE A 122 13.33 -8.86 -2.94
CA PHE A 122 13.41 -10.25 -2.52
C PHE A 122 13.06 -11.18 -3.66
N LEU A 123 13.60 -12.39 -3.58
CA LEU A 123 13.25 -13.53 -4.40
C LEU A 123 12.98 -14.74 -3.50
N SER A 124 12.01 -15.56 -3.86
CA SER A 124 11.83 -16.90 -3.30
C SER A 124 11.51 -17.87 -4.43
N THR A 125 11.98 -19.11 -4.29
CA THR A 125 11.88 -20.15 -5.30
C THR A 125 11.12 -21.34 -4.73
N SER A 126 10.21 -21.88 -5.54
CA SER A 126 9.60 -23.18 -5.36
C SER A 126 10.15 -24.15 -6.40
N VAL A 127 10.36 -25.40 -5.97
CA VAL A 127 10.75 -26.53 -6.83
C VAL A 127 9.68 -27.61 -6.89
N ASP A 128 8.50 -27.35 -6.33
CA ASP A 128 7.40 -28.30 -6.18
C ASP A 128 6.07 -27.78 -6.73
N GLY A 129 6.13 -26.91 -7.75
CA GLY A 129 4.96 -26.34 -8.41
C GLY A 129 4.23 -25.28 -7.58
N GLY A 130 4.92 -24.62 -6.66
CA GLY A 130 4.36 -23.56 -5.81
C GLY A 130 3.71 -24.06 -4.51
N ARG A 131 3.88 -25.34 -4.14
CA ARG A 131 3.34 -25.89 -2.88
C ARG A 131 4.13 -25.45 -1.67
N SER A 132 5.44 -25.27 -1.84
CA SER A 132 6.32 -24.69 -0.84
C SER A 132 7.36 -23.80 -1.51
N PHE A 133 7.84 -22.83 -0.73
CA PHE A 133 8.82 -21.84 -1.16
C PHE A 133 9.97 -21.82 -0.16
N ASP A 134 11.18 -21.58 -0.66
CA ASP A 134 12.36 -21.38 0.18
C ASP A 134 12.27 -20.08 0.99
N SER A 135 13.21 -19.90 1.94
CA SER A 135 13.31 -18.64 2.67
C SER A 135 13.62 -17.49 1.71
N PRO A 136 12.93 -16.34 1.82
CA PRO A 136 13.21 -15.18 0.99
C PRO A 136 14.68 -14.76 1.02
N ARG A 137 15.27 -14.54 -0.16
CA ARG A 137 16.63 -14.00 -0.32
C ARG A 137 16.59 -12.56 -0.81
N ALA A 138 17.37 -11.69 -0.17
CA ALA A 138 17.60 -10.34 -0.67
C ALA A 138 18.52 -10.42 -1.91
N ILE A 139 18.08 -9.82 -3.03
CA ILE A 139 18.86 -9.78 -4.27
C ILE A 139 19.35 -8.39 -4.62
N ARG A 140 18.66 -7.34 -4.15
CA ARG A 140 19.07 -5.95 -4.30
C ARG A 140 18.51 -5.10 -3.17
N THR A 141 19.32 -4.19 -2.64
CA THR A 141 18.90 -3.19 -1.66
C THR A 141 19.23 -1.81 -2.22
N ALA A 142 18.27 -0.89 -2.13
CA ALA A 142 18.42 0.47 -2.65
C ALA A 142 17.77 1.50 -1.73
N SER A 143 18.16 2.76 -1.92
CA SER A 143 17.57 3.90 -1.23
C SER A 143 16.14 4.18 -1.71
N VAL A 144 15.35 4.79 -0.83
CA VAL A 144 14.00 5.27 -1.14
C VAL A 144 14.05 6.76 -1.48
N TYR A 145 13.63 7.11 -2.70
CA TYR A 145 13.38 8.50 -3.08
C TYR A 145 11.99 8.94 -2.61
N ARG A 146 11.93 10.05 -1.87
CA ARG A 146 10.68 10.65 -1.40
C ARG A 146 10.42 11.97 -2.08
N TRP A 147 9.21 12.17 -2.59
CA TRP A 147 8.79 13.45 -3.14
C TRP A 147 7.44 13.90 -2.59
N GLU A 148 7.26 15.20 -2.52
CA GLU A 148 6.01 15.82 -2.12
C GLU A 148 5.01 15.80 -3.28
N VAL A 149 3.76 15.52 -2.98
CA VAL A 149 2.65 15.52 -3.94
C VAL A 149 1.46 16.23 -3.34
N MET A 150 0.70 16.95 -4.15
CA MET A 150 -0.60 17.49 -3.71
C MET A 150 -1.69 16.46 -4.00
N VAL A 151 -2.34 15.94 -2.96
CA VAL A 151 -3.47 15.02 -3.08
C VAL A 151 -4.73 15.73 -2.65
N ARG A 152 -5.63 16.01 -3.60
CA ARG A 152 -6.90 16.74 -3.33
C ARG A 152 -6.68 18.06 -2.58
N GLY A 153 -5.63 18.80 -2.95
CA GLY A 153 -5.28 20.07 -2.32
C GLY A 153 -4.56 19.97 -0.97
N GLN A 154 -4.27 18.76 -0.48
CA GLN A 154 -3.49 18.55 0.74
C GLN A 154 -2.06 18.08 0.41
N PRO A 155 -1.04 18.53 1.16
CA PRO A 155 0.31 18.02 1.00
C PRO A 155 0.37 16.55 1.41
N GLY A 156 0.96 15.75 0.54
CA GLY A 156 1.22 14.32 0.73
C GLY A 156 2.64 13.98 0.34
N LYS A 157 3.06 12.76 0.66
CA LYS A 157 4.36 12.21 0.28
C LYS A 157 4.18 10.94 -0.54
N ARG A 158 5.06 10.75 -1.51
CA ARG A 158 5.22 9.49 -2.26
C ARG A 158 6.64 8.99 -2.10
N GLU A 159 6.79 7.70 -2.31
CA GLU A 159 8.04 6.98 -2.20
C GLU A 159 8.27 6.21 -3.51
N SER A 160 9.54 6.10 -3.92
CA SER A 160 9.94 5.23 -5.02
C SER A 160 9.73 3.77 -4.65
N ARG A 161 9.64 2.92 -5.66
CA ARG A 161 9.47 1.46 -5.54
C ARG A 161 10.50 0.78 -6.42
N LEU A 162 10.83 -0.48 -6.12
CA LEU A 162 11.73 -1.24 -7.00
C LEU A 162 11.03 -1.81 -8.23
N TRP A 163 9.70 -1.98 -8.22
CA TRP A 163 8.91 -2.48 -9.36
C TRP A 163 9.57 -3.65 -10.09
N PRO A 164 9.75 -4.80 -9.41
CA PRO A 164 10.33 -5.95 -10.07
C PRO A 164 9.50 -6.37 -11.29
N ARG A 165 10.18 -6.93 -12.28
CA ARG A 165 9.63 -7.80 -13.33
C ARG A 165 10.53 -8.99 -13.47
N ILE A 166 9.95 -10.17 -13.61
CA ILE A 166 10.71 -11.41 -13.77
C ILE A 166 10.18 -12.21 -14.94
N ALA A 167 11.08 -12.91 -15.63
CA ALA A 167 10.74 -13.81 -16.72
C ALA A 167 11.77 -14.94 -16.80
N TRP A 168 11.30 -16.15 -17.07
CA TRP A 168 12.17 -17.27 -17.44
C TRP A 168 12.30 -17.33 -18.96
N GLN A 169 13.54 -17.39 -19.47
CA GLN A 169 13.81 -17.52 -20.89
C GLN A 169 15.07 -18.33 -21.15
N ALA A 170 14.93 -19.45 -21.86
CA ALA A 170 16.04 -20.22 -22.42
C ALA A 170 17.14 -20.59 -21.39
N GLY A 171 16.75 -21.06 -20.20
CA GLY A 171 17.69 -21.45 -19.15
C GLY A 171 18.14 -20.32 -18.23
N ARG A 172 17.60 -19.11 -18.40
CA ARG A 172 17.96 -17.94 -17.62
C ARG A 172 16.73 -17.31 -16.97
N LEU A 173 16.90 -16.86 -15.73
CA LEU A 173 15.95 -15.99 -15.06
C LEU A 173 16.38 -14.54 -15.31
N LEU A 174 15.54 -13.77 -15.98
CA LEU A 174 15.70 -12.33 -16.14
C LEU A 174 14.93 -11.62 -15.03
N VAL A 175 15.57 -10.64 -14.40
CA VAL A 175 14.96 -9.77 -13.39
C VAL A 175 15.26 -8.32 -13.76
N SER A 176 14.23 -7.48 -13.78
CA SER A 176 14.38 -6.03 -13.94
C SER A 176 13.77 -5.29 -12.78
N TRP A 177 14.35 -4.16 -12.40
CA TRP A 177 13.86 -3.30 -11.33
C TRP A 177 14.23 -1.84 -11.59
N VAL A 178 13.54 -0.93 -10.93
CA VAL A 178 13.80 0.51 -10.98
C VAL A 178 14.37 0.94 -9.63
N GLU A 179 15.49 1.66 -9.59
CA GLU A 179 15.97 2.24 -8.34
C GLU A 179 16.48 3.67 -8.54
N PRO A 180 16.44 4.51 -7.49
CA PRO A 180 17.08 5.83 -7.49
C PRO A 180 18.60 5.71 -7.70
N LEU A 181 19.19 6.66 -8.43
CA LEU A 181 20.64 6.76 -8.50
C LEU A 181 21.20 7.20 -7.14
N PRO A 182 22.30 6.58 -6.64
CA PRO A 182 22.86 6.92 -5.32
C PRO A 182 23.22 8.40 -5.15
N ASP A 183 23.71 9.05 -6.21
CA ASP A 183 24.14 10.45 -6.19
C ASP A 183 23.01 11.44 -6.55
N ASP A 184 21.90 10.95 -7.10
CA ASP A 184 20.73 11.75 -7.47
C ASP A 184 19.45 10.90 -7.33
N LEU A 185 18.91 10.88 -6.12
CA LEU A 185 17.73 10.07 -5.80
C LEU A 185 16.50 10.46 -6.64
N ALA A 186 16.44 11.68 -7.19
CA ALA A 186 15.33 12.09 -8.04
C ALA A 186 15.38 11.47 -9.44
N THR A 187 16.55 10.97 -9.85
CA THR A 187 16.73 10.22 -11.09
C THR A 187 16.58 8.73 -10.82
N LEU A 188 15.58 8.12 -11.42
CA LEU A 188 15.37 6.66 -11.40
C LEU A 188 16.05 6.01 -12.60
N ARG A 189 16.64 4.83 -12.41
CA ARG A 189 17.18 3.99 -13.48
C ARG A 189 16.51 2.62 -13.47
N LEU A 190 16.15 2.14 -14.66
CA LEU A 190 15.76 0.75 -14.89
C LEU A 190 17.01 -0.10 -15.07
N TYR A 191 17.10 -1.17 -14.30
CA TYR A 191 18.14 -2.19 -14.35
C TYR A 191 17.54 -3.49 -14.87
N VAL A 192 18.37 -4.29 -15.54
CA VAL A 192 18.05 -5.66 -15.92
C VAL A 192 19.28 -6.49 -15.57
N SER A 193 19.08 -7.60 -14.87
CA SER A 193 20.09 -8.59 -14.59
C SER A 193 19.58 -9.98 -14.95
N GLU A 194 20.51 -10.88 -15.25
CA GLU A 194 20.24 -12.27 -15.56
C GLU A 194 20.88 -13.20 -14.54
N SER A 195 20.24 -14.36 -14.37
CA SER A 195 20.72 -15.46 -13.55
C SER A 195 20.68 -16.74 -14.38
N GLU A 196 21.79 -17.46 -14.41
CA GLU A 196 21.93 -18.77 -15.08
C GLU A 196 21.79 -19.95 -14.09
N ASP A 197 21.74 -19.66 -12.79
CA ASP A 197 21.72 -20.65 -11.70
C ASP A 197 20.37 -20.71 -10.98
N GLY A 198 19.30 -20.36 -11.69
CA GLY A 198 17.93 -20.46 -11.18
C GLY A 198 17.61 -19.39 -10.13
N GLY A 199 18.24 -18.22 -10.22
CA GLY A 199 18.03 -17.11 -9.30
C GLY A 199 18.83 -17.23 -8.02
N ALA A 200 19.96 -17.95 -7.98
CA ALA A 200 20.85 -17.98 -6.83
C ALA A 200 21.89 -16.85 -6.88
N THR A 201 22.36 -16.46 -8.07
CA THR A 201 23.22 -15.30 -8.31
C THR A 201 22.73 -14.51 -9.52
N PHE A 202 23.10 -13.23 -9.56
CA PHE A 202 22.72 -12.28 -10.61
C PHE A 202 23.96 -11.53 -11.09
N GLY A 203 24.05 -11.26 -12.39
CA GLY A 203 25.10 -10.40 -12.95
C GLY A 203 24.99 -8.95 -12.47
N GLU A 204 26.13 -8.25 -12.39
CA GLU A 204 26.19 -6.81 -12.06
C GLU A 204 25.76 -5.89 -13.22
#